data_AF-A0A4Q1A9X7-F1
#
_entry.id   AF-A0A4Q1A9X7-F1
#
_cell.length_a   1.000
_cell.length_b   1.000
_cell.length_c   1.000
_cell.angle_alpha   90.00
_cell.angle_beta   90.00
_cell.angle_gamma   90.00
#
_symmetry.space_group_name_H-M   'P 1'
#
loop_
_entity.id
_entity.type
_entity.pdbx_description
1 polymer ?
#
loop_
_entity_poly.entity_id
_entity_poly.type
_entity_poly.pdbx_seq_one_letter_code
_entity_poly.pdbx_strand_id
1 'polypeptide(L)'
;EFDEVINFDLEELEPAIAGPNKVHTHIKVEELKEQQINKSGSYLKDLDVVIASITSCTTTSNPYLILHAALVAKKAYEFGLHTKEYVKTSFSPGSLAIKEFLKKLDLLKYLEHLGFYITGYACELFGNLEDKYEFDIKDN
;
A
#
# COMPACT_ATOMS: atom_id res chain seq x y z
N GLU A 1 12.11 -37.13 -13.87
CA GLU A 1 13.14 -36.31 -13.20
C GLU A 1 12.88 -34.86 -13.56
N PHE A 2 13.14 -33.93 -12.64
CA PHE A 2 13.05 -32.50 -12.93
C PHE A 2 14.42 -32.01 -13.44
N ASP A 3 14.44 -31.07 -14.37
CA ASP A 3 15.68 -30.46 -14.89
C ASP A 3 16.40 -29.64 -13.81
N GLU A 4 15.63 -29.09 -12.86
CA GLU A 4 16.12 -28.33 -11.71
C GLU A 4 15.16 -28.50 -10.53
N VAL A 5 15.70 -28.53 -9.30
CA VAL A 5 14.92 -28.53 -8.07
C VAL A 5 15.37 -27.34 -7.21
N ILE A 6 14.44 -26.43 -6.95
CA ILE A 6 14.64 -25.29 -6.05
C ILE A 6 14.05 -25.65 -4.68
N ASN A 7 14.86 -25.58 -3.63
CA ASN A 7 14.40 -25.75 -2.26
C ASN A 7 14.17 -24.37 -1.64
N PHE A 8 13.06 -24.21 -0.93
CA PHE A 8 12.67 -22.95 -0.33
C PHE A 8 12.11 -23.21 1.06
N ASP A 9 12.79 -22.68 2.09
CA ASP A 9 12.35 -22.77 3.47
C ASP A 9 11.44 -21.58 3.80
N LEU A 10 10.23 -21.85 4.26
CA LEU A 10 9.27 -20.81 4.63
C LEU A 10 9.63 -20.14 5.97
N GLU A 11 10.45 -20.76 6.81
CA GLU A 11 10.92 -20.17 8.07
C GLU A 11 11.92 -19.02 7.82
N GLU A 12 12.57 -19.00 6.66
CA GLU A 12 13.50 -17.94 6.25
C GLU A 12 12.79 -16.72 5.64
N LEU A 13 11.46 -16.77 5.45
CA LEU A 13 10.68 -15.66 4.90
C LEU A 13 10.53 -14.51 5.89
N GLU A 14 10.71 -13.30 5.38
CA GLU A 14 10.51 -12.06 6.13
C GLU A 14 9.69 -11.04 5.34
N PRO A 15 9.03 -10.07 6.01
CA PRO A 15 8.35 -8.98 5.33
C PRO A 15 9.34 -8.14 4.50
N ALA A 16 9.06 -8.00 3.21
CA ALA A 16 9.89 -7.26 2.26
C ALA A 16 9.05 -6.40 1.31
N ILE A 17 9.70 -5.39 0.73
CA ILE A 17 9.17 -4.53 -0.33
C ILE A 17 9.99 -4.75 -1.60
N ALA A 18 9.30 -4.81 -2.74
CA ALA A 18 9.95 -4.84 -4.05
C ALA A 18 10.13 -3.40 -4.59
N GLY A 19 11.36 -3.04 -4.99
CA GLY A 19 11.66 -1.70 -5.53
C GLY A 19 13.01 -1.15 -5.03
N PRO A 20 13.24 0.18 -5.12
CA PRO A 20 12.33 1.21 -5.62
C PRO A 20 12.24 1.28 -7.15
N ASN A 21 13.27 0.83 -7.88
CA ASN A 21 13.36 1.01 -9.34
C ASN A 21 13.20 -0.29 -10.15
N LYS A 22 13.34 -1.46 -9.51
CA LYS A 22 13.26 -2.78 -10.16
C LYS A 22 12.42 -3.73 -9.31
N VAL A 23 11.54 -4.49 -9.97
CA VAL A 23 10.62 -5.42 -9.29
C VAL A 23 11.31 -6.62 -8.62
N HIS A 24 12.52 -6.97 -9.05
CA HIS A 24 13.30 -8.07 -8.45
C HIS A 24 14.20 -7.59 -7.31
N THR A 25 14.30 -6.28 -7.07
CA THR A 25 15.03 -5.76 -5.92
C THR A 25 14.15 -5.92 -4.69
N HIS A 26 14.61 -6.69 -3.72
CA HIS A 26 13.91 -6.91 -2.45
C HIS A 26 14.62 -6.10 -1.36
N ILE A 27 13.85 -5.35 -0.59
CA ILE A 27 14.31 -4.56 0.55
C ILE A 27 13.55 -5.06 1.77
N LYS A 28 14.25 -5.44 2.83
CA LYS A 28 13.59 -5.87 4.07
C LYS A 28 12.85 -4.69 4.68
N VAL A 29 11.67 -4.93 5.26
CA VAL A 29 10.92 -3.85 5.92
C VAL A 29 11.73 -3.21 7.06
N GLU A 30 12.61 -3.97 7.72
CA GLU A 30 13.46 -3.48 8.80
C GLU A 30 14.53 -2.47 8.32
N GLU A 31 15.10 -2.70 7.14
CA GLU A 31 16.14 -1.86 6.52
C GLU A 31 15.60 -0.48 6.08
N LEU A 32 14.28 -0.34 5.93
CA LEU A 32 13.64 0.94 5.59
C LEU A 32 13.87 2.01 6.65
N LYS A 33 14.07 1.62 7.91
CA LYS A 33 14.29 2.55 9.03
C LYS A 33 15.65 3.27 8.95
N GLU A 34 16.59 2.70 8.20
CA GLU A 34 17.97 3.18 8.11
C GLU A 34 18.16 4.19 6.98
N GLN A 35 17.11 4.45 6.18
CA GLN A 35 17.17 5.37 5.07
C GLN A 35 17.24 6.83 5.54
N GLN A 36 18.15 7.59 4.93
CA GLN A 36 18.39 8.98 5.30
C GLN A 36 17.44 9.93 4.56
N ILE A 37 16.96 10.93 5.30
CA ILE A 37 16.22 12.06 4.73
C ILE A 37 17.27 13.08 4.30
N ASN A 38 17.50 13.22 3.00
CA ASN A 38 18.51 14.13 2.47
C ASN A 38 17.91 15.47 2.07
N LYS A 39 16.64 15.46 1.65
CA LYS A 39 15.92 16.63 1.18
C LYS A 39 14.61 16.83 1.92
N SER A 40 14.23 18.10 2.08
CA SER A 40 13.01 18.51 2.75
C SER A 40 12.52 19.81 2.13
N GLY A 41 11.35 19.74 1.51
CA GLY A 41 10.59 20.88 1.02
C GLY A 41 9.71 21.50 2.10
N SER A 42 8.77 22.33 1.65
CA SER A 42 7.86 23.07 2.54
C SER A 42 6.73 22.21 3.10
N TYR A 43 6.35 21.15 2.38
CA TYR A 43 5.24 20.24 2.66
C TYR A 43 5.67 18.78 2.76
N LEU A 44 6.68 18.37 1.98
CA LEU A 44 7.17 17.00 1.90
C LEU A 44 8.66 16.91 2.21
N LYS A 45 9.09 15.73 2.66
CA LYS A 45 10.51 15.38 2.76
C LYS A 45 10.78 14.02 2.10
N ASP A 46 12.05 13.70 1.90
CA ASP A 46 12.45 12.39 1.41
C ASP A 46 11.76 11.27 2.20
N LEU A 47 11.36 10.22 1.49
CA LEU A 47 10.67 9.03 2.00
C LEU A 47 9.22 9.26 2.46
N ASP A 48 8.66 10.46 2.33
CA ASP A 48 7.21 10.63 2.48
C ASP A 48 6.47 9.84 1.40
N VAL A 49 5.50 9.03 1.85
CA VAL A 49 4.60 8.31 0.95
C VAL A 49 3.55 9.29 0.45
N VAL A 50 3.57 9.61 -0.84
CA VAL A 50 2.59 10.53 -1.46
C VAL A 50 1.46 9.79 -2.18
N ILE A 51 1.66 8.50 -2.49
CA ILE A 51 0.66 7.63 -3.11
C ILE A 51 0.63 6.31 -2.34
N ALA A 52 -0.55 5.87 -1.94
CA ALA A 52 -0.76 4.56 -1.33
C ALA A 52 -1.99 3.89 -1.94
N SER A 53 -1.78 2.83 -2.71
CA SER A 53 -2.86 2.16 -3.45
C SER A 53 -2.94 0.68 -3.09
N ILE A 54 -4.11 0.24 -2.65
CA ILE A 54 -4.44 -1.19 -2.52
C ILE A 54 -5.04 -1.62 -3.86
N THR A 55 -4.19 -2.08 -4.77
CA THR A 55 -4.57 -2.42 -6.14
C THR A 55 -3.89 -3.73 -6.57
N SER A 56 -4.05 -4.10 -7.85
CA SER A 56 -3.59 -5.34 -8.51
C SER A 56 -4.50 -6.55 -8.37
N CYS A 57 -4.75 -7.22 -9.50
CA CYS A 57 -5.47 -8.49 -9.57
C CYS A 57 -4.74 -9.62 -8.82
N THR A 58 -3.42 -9.53 -8.63
CA THR A 58 -2.64 -10.56 -7.91
C THR A 58 -2.90 -10.53 -6.41
N THR A 59 -3.01 -9.33 -5.82
CA THR A 59 -3.18 -9.15 -4.37
C THR A 59 -4.65 -9.06 -3.98
N THR A 60 -5.46 -8.35 -4.77
CA THR A 60 -6.86 -8.06 -4.43
C THR A 60 -7.84 -9.17 -4.79
N SER A 61 -7.39 -10.21 -5.49
CA SER A 61 -8.17 -11.44 -5.70
C SER A 61 -8.13 -12.38 -4.48
N ASN A 62 -7.15 -12.23 -3.60
CA ASN A 62 -7.05 -13.01 -2.37
C ASN A 62 -7.79 -12.30 -1.22
N PRO A 63 -8.97 -12.80 -0.78
CA PRO A 63 -9.76 -12.14 0.26
C PRO A 63 -9.05 -12.08 1.61
N TYR A 64 -8.13 -13.02 1.90
CA TYR A 64 -7.38 -13.03 3.15
C TYR A 64 -6.43 -11.84 3.26
N LEU A 65 -5.76 -11.46 2.18
CA LEU A 65 -4.86 -10.30 2.18
C LEU A 65 -5.61 -8.99 2.40
N ILE A 66 -6.78 -8.85 1.76
CA ILE A 66 -7.62 -7.67 1.95
C ILE A 66 -8.23 -7.63 3.36
N LEU A 67 -8.59 -8.79 3.91
CA LEU A 67 -9.03 -8.90 5.30
C LEU A 67 -7.92 -8.44 6.27
N HIS A 68 -6.68 -8.88 6.06
CA HIS A 68 -5.54 -8.43 6.88
C HIS A 68 -5.37 -6.90 6.81
N ALA A 69 -5.43 -6.31 5.61
CA ALA A 69 -5.36 -4.85 5.45
C ALA A 69 -6.50 -4.13 6.20
N ALA A 70 -7.72 -4.65 6.13
CA ALA A 70 -8.86 -4.08 6.83
C ALA A 70 -8.77 -4.22 8.36
N LEU A 71 -8.15 -5.30 8.87
CA LEU A 71 -7.86 -5.46 10.30
C LEU A 71 -6.79 -4.48 10.79
N VAL A 72 -5.76 -4.22 9.98
CA VAL A 72 -4.77 -3.15 10.27
C VAL A 72 -5.46 -1.79 10.28
N ALA A 73 -6.35 -1.51 9.32
CA ALA A 73 -7.11 -0.26 9.28
C ALA A 73 -8.02 -0.09 10.51
N LYS A 74 -8.69 -1.17 10.94
CA LYS A 74 -9.48 -1.18 12.18
C LYS A 74 -8.62 -0.83 13.40
N LYS A 75 -7.43 -1.43 13.52
CA LYS A 75 -6.51 -1.11 14.62
C LYS A 75 -6.06 0.36 14.57
N ALA A 76 -5.70 0.85 13.39
CA ALA A 76 -5.34 2.27 13.22
C ALA A 76 -6.48 3.20 13.65
N TYR A 77 -7.73 2.89 13.27
CA TYR A 77 -8.92 3.61 13.70
C TYR A 77 -9.10 3.58 15.23
N GLU A 78 -8.95 2.41 15.86
CA GLU A 78 -9.03 2.26 17.32
C GLU A 78 -7.97 3.10 18.06
N PHE A 79 -6.82 3.35 17.42
CA PHE A 79 -5.76 4.24 17.93
C PHE A 79 -5.95 5.72 17.56
N GLY A 80 -7.03 6.09 16.87
CA GLY A 80 -7.27 7.47 16.42
C GLY A 80 -6.30 7.94 15.33
N LEU A 81 -5.71 7.01 14.57
CA LEU A 81 -4.79 7.34 13.48
C LEU A 81 -5.57 7.72 12.21
N HIS A 82 -4.96 8.60 11.43
CA HIS A 82 -5.44 9.06 10.14
C HIS A 82 -4.30 9.10 9.13
N THR A 83 -4.62 8.92 7.85
CA THR A 83 -3.68 9.20 6.76
C THR A 83 -3.42 10.70 6.70
N LYS A 84 -2.18 11.07 6.33
CA LYS A 84 -1.84 12.48 6.14
C LYS A 84 -2.52 12.99 4.88
N GLU A 85 -2.93 14.26 4.88
CA GLU A 85 -3.75 14.86 3.81
C GLU A 85 -3.08 14.84 2.43
N TYR A 86 -1.73 14.86 2.39
CA TYR A 86 -0.97 14.80 1.15
C TYR A 86 -0.86 13.40 0.54
N VAL A 87 -1.30 12.36 1.25
CA VAL A 87 -1.26 10.97 0.77
C VAL A 87 -2.47 10.72 -0.09
N LYS A 88 -2.23 10.46 -1.37
CA LYS A 88 -3.29 10.03 -2.29
C LYS A 88 -3.54 8.54 -2.12
N THR A 89 -4.64 8.21 -1.46
CA THR A 89 -5.07 6.83 -1.21
C THR A 89 -6.06 6.33 -2.26
N SER A 90 -5.94 5.06 -2.66
CA SER A 90 -6.96 4.40 -3.49
C SER A 90 -7.09 2.90 -3.19
N PHE A 91 -8.30 2.36 -3.38
CA PHE A 91 -8.57 0.93 -3.25
C PHE A 91 -9.38 0.42 -4.45
N SER A 92 -8.79 -0.49 -5.22
CA SER A 92 -9.38 -1.04 -6.44
C SER A 92 -9.46 -2.57 -6.31
N PRO A 93 -10.50 -3.11 -5.66
CA PRO A 93 -10.64 -4.55 -5.48
C PRO A 93 -10.86 -5.27 -6.82
N GLY A 94 -10.18 -6.40 -7.02
CA GLY A 94 -10.29 -7.19 -8.25
C GLY A 94 -11.66 -7.86 -8.47
N SER A 95 -12.58 -7.78 -7.49
CA SER A 95 -13.96 -8.24 -7.67
C SER A 95 -14.95 -7.52 -6.74
N LEU A 96 -16.22 -7.50 -7.15
CA LEU A 96 -17.33 -7.00 -6.33
C LEU A 96 -17.52 -7.84 -5.05
N ALA A 97 -17.15 -9.12 -5.08
CA ALA A 97 -17.29 -10.01 -3.94
C ALA A 97 -16.48 -9.55 -2.72
N ILE A 98 -15.31 -8.93 -2.94
CA ILE A 98 -14.48 -8.36 -1.86
C ILE A 98 -15.22 -7.25 -1.11
N LYS A 99 -15.90 -6.35 -1.84
CA LYS A 99 -16.68 -5.29 -1.23
C LYS A 99 -17.80 -5.85 -0.35
N GLU A 100 -18.56 -6.79 -0.87
CA GLU A 100 -19.68 -7.40 -0.14
C GLU A 100 -19.18 -8.19 1.08
N PHE A 101 -18.03 -8.85 0.98
CA PHE A 101 -17.37 -9.53 2.09
C PHE A 101 -16.97 -8.54 3.20
N LEU A 102 -16.27 -7.46 2.85
CA LEU A 102 -15.86 -6.42 3.81
C LEU A 102 -17.05 -5.70 4.47
N LYS A 103 -18.14 -5.50 3.72
CA LYS A 103 -19.39 -4.93 4.26
C LYS A 103 -20.06 -5.87 5.25
N LYS A 104 -20.16 -7.17 4.94
CA LYS A 104 -20.72 -8.17 5.84
C LYS A 104 -19.95 -8.27 7.16
N LEU A 105 -18.64 -8.06 7.12
CA LEU A 105 -17.78 -8.05 8.29
C LEU A 105 -17.69 -6.68 8.98
N ASP A 106 -18.38 -5.65 8.46
CA ASP A 106 -18.33 -4.28 8.99
C ASP A 106 -16.89 -3.71 9.06
N LEU A 107 -16.06 -4.09 8.07
CA LEU A 107 -14.65 -3.71 7.99
C LEU A 107 -14.35 -2.63 6.95
N LEU A 108 -15.21 -2.48 5.94
CA LEU A 108 -15.01 -1.52 4.84
C LEU A 108 -14.84 -0.08 5.36
N LYS A 109 -15.63 0.31 6.36
CA LYS A 109 -15.60 1.67 6.94
C LYS A 109 -14.24 2.08 7.50
N TYR A 110 -13.42 1.13 7.96
CA TYR A 110 -12.10 1.43 8.51
C TYR A 110 -11.09 1.74 7.39
N LEU A 111 -11.23 1.10 6.23
CA LEU A 111 -10.45 1.44 5.04
C LEU A 111 -10.85 2.84 4.53
N GLU A 112 -12.16 3.10 4.45
CA GLU A 112 -12.71 4.40 4.01
C GLU A 112 -12.30 5.54 4.95
N HIS A 113 -12.25 5.31 6.26
CA HIS A 113 -11.73 6.27 7.25
C HIS A 113 -10.29 6.70 6.98
N LEU A 114 -9.46 5.78 6.50
CA LEU A 114 -8.08 6.05 6.09
C LEU A 114 -7.97 6.59 4.65
N GLY A 115 -9.09 6.87 4.00
CA GLY A 115 -9.14 7.39 2.62
C GLY A 115 -9.10 6.31 1.53
N PHE A 116 -9.06 5.03 1.88
CA PHE A 116 -9.06 3.91 0.92
C PHE A 116 -10.48 3.59 0.42
N TYR A 117 -11.08 4.57 -0.26
CA TYR A 117 -12.37 4.40 -0.91
C TYR A 117 -12.26 3.49 -2.13
N ILE A 118 -13.33 2.72 -2.37
CA ILE A 118 -13.44 1.92 -3.59
C ILE A 118 -13.57 2.86 -4.78
N THR A 119 -12.57 2.81 -5.65
CA THR A 119 -12.41 3.71 -6.80
C THR A 119 -12.88 3.04 -8.10
N GLY A 120 -12.99 1.70 -8.09
CA GLY A 120 -13.32 0.88 -9.24
C GLY A 120 -12.97 -0.59 -9.01
N TYR A 121 -13.21 -1.43 -10.02
CA TYR A 121 -12.93 -2.89 -10.00
C TYR A 121 -12.01 -3.31 -11.15
N ALA A 122 -11.23 -2.38 -11.68
CA ALA A 122 -10.35 -2.56 -12.83
C ALA A 122 -8.93 -2.08 -12.48
N CYS A 123 -8.00 -2.30 -13.40
CA CYS A 123 -6.67 -1.71 -13.29
C CYS A 123 -6.81 -0.19 -13.29
N GLU A 124 -6.40 0.45 -12.19
CA GLU A 124 -6.52 1.89 -12.01
C GLU A 124 -5.16 2.56 -12.11
N LEU A 125 -5.18 3.74 -12.73
CA LEU A 125 -4.08 4.69 -12.72
C LEU A 125 -4.37 5.72 -11.63
N PHE A 126 -3.39 5.97 -10.78
CA PHE A 126 -3.46 7.09 -9.84
C PHE A 126 -3.36 8.40 -10.65
N GLY A 127 -4.29 9.33 -10.42
CA GLY A 127 -4.23 10.66 -11.06
C GLY A 127 -3.15 11.56 -10.46
N ASN A 128 -3.07 12.81 -10.91
CA ASN A 128 -2.06 13.78 -10.47
C ASN A 128 -2.10 14.12 -8.97
N LEU A 129 -0.95 14.50 -8.43
CA LEU A 129 -0.83 15.12 -7.10
C LEU A 129 -1.21 16.60 -7.19
N GLU A 130 -1.48 17.24 -6.06
CA GLU A 130 -1.64 18.71 -6.03
C GLU A 130 -0.31 19.40 -6.37
N ASP A 131 -0.38 20.52 -7.08
CA ASP A 131 0.79 21.27 -7.57
C ASP A 131 1.82 21.57 -6.49
N LYS A 132 1.37 21.87 -5.26
CA LYS A 132 2.26 22.17 -4.12
C LYS A 132 3.13 20.97 -3.69
N TYR A 133 2.59 19.76 -3.77
CA TYR A 133 3.33 18.53 -3.45
C TYR A 133 4.23 18.13 -4.62
N GLU A 134 3.73 18.28 -5.85
CA GLU A 134 4.52 18.04 -7.05
C GLU A 134 5.70 19.00 -7.17
N PHE A 135 5.53 20.26 -6.77
CA PHE A 135 6.61 21.25 -6.67
C PHE A 135 7.71 20.77 -5.72
N ASP A 136 7.36 20.39 -4.49
CA ASP A 136 8.33 19.86 -3.52
C ASP A 136 9.05 18.60 -4.05
N ILE A 137 8.38 17.73 -4.80
CA ILE A 137 9.01 16.53 -5.39
C ILE A 137 9.99 16.90 -6.51
N LYS A 138 9.69 17.92 -7.31
CA LYS A 138 10.53 18.33 -8.45
C LYS A 138 11.69 19.22 -8.07
N ASP A 139 11.48 20.09 -7.08
CA ASP A 139 12.44 21.12 -6.65
C ASP A 139 13.45 20.58 -5.63
N ASN A 140 13.11 19.51 -4.91
CA ASN A 140 14.07 18.77 -4.08
C ASN A 140 15.00 17.92 -4.93
#